data_AF-A0A1L9SYS5-F1
#
_entry.id   AF-A0A1L9SYS5-F1
#
_cell.length_a   1.000
_cell.length_b   1.000
_cell.length_c   1.000
_cell.angle_alpha   90.00
_cell.angle_beta   90.00
_cell.angle_gamma   90.00
#
_symmetry.space_group_name_H-M   'P 1'
#
loop_
_entity.id
_entity.type
_entity.pdbx_description
1 polymer ?
#
loop_
_entity_poly.entity_id
_entity_poly.type
_entity_poly.pdbx_seq_one_letter_code
_entity_poly.pdbx_strand_id
1 'polypeptide(L)'
;MNWNAPPSDCEVPEAGWGYSEGLADDIVGFAKEHGFQIKYLDYRHPEHASPLVADVYRRRMEQLCRPTDSILVEGFAVMEPWLSIRYNLTPFWTVFAIKPSLDRLKEYLEICHGAEKEFRGGFIFLFCSGVYSIGLAGVGEWKRLLESHFASQDTGKESGRDTKLLLAEKANM
;
A
#
# COMPACT_ATOMS: atom_id res chain seq x y z
N MET A 1 -15.40 22.53 -3.98
CA MET A 1 -16.63 22.12 -3.26
C MET A 1 -16.27 21.98 -1.80
N ASN A 2 -16.87 22.77 -0.92
CA ASN A 2 -16.64 22.66 0.52
C ASN A 2 -17.86 21.95 1.13
N TRP A 3 -17.77 20.62 1.22
CA TRP A 3 -18.79 19.82 1.92
C TRP A 3 -18.44 19.82 3.41
N ASN A 4 -19.35 20.33 4.24
CA ASN A 4 -19.20 20.33 5.68
C ASN A 4 -20.08 19.22 6.26
N ALA A 5 -19.48 18.05 6.50
CA ALA A 5 -20.20 16.93 7.09
C ALA A 5 -20.70 17.33 8.50
N PRO A 6 -21.88 16.88 8.93
CA PRO A 6 -22.30 17.07 10.31
C PRO A 6 -21.29 16.38 11.26
N PRO A 7 -21.09 16.91 12.47
CA PRO A 7 -20.23 16.27 13.46
C PRO A 7 -20.73 14.84 13.75
N SER A 8 -19.80 13.91 13.96
CA SER A 8 -20.15 12.56 14.37
C SER A 8 -20.57 12.55 15.84
N ASP A 9 -21.61 11.79 16.17
CA ASP A 9 -22.10 11.66 17.55
C ASP A 9 -21.11 10.86 18.43
N CYS A 10 -20.32 9.97 17.80
CA CYS A 10 -19.25 9.21 18.43
C CYS A 10 -18.24 8.71 17.39
N GLU A 11 -17.02 8.38 17.83
CA GLU A 11 -16.10 7.52 17.08
C GLU A 11 -16.29 6.07 17.58
N VAL A 12 -16.76 5.21 16.69
CA VAL A 12 -16.85 3.76 16.93
C VAL A 12 -16.08 3.03 15.82
N PRO A 13 -15.53 1.83 16.10
CA PRO A 13 -14.94 1.01 15.06
C PRO A 13 -15.94 0.81 13.92
N GLU A 14 -15.49 1.01 12.69
CA GLU A 14 -16.33 0.77 11.52
C GLU A 14 -16.71 -0.71 11.49
N ALA A 15 -18.00 -1.00 11.29
CA ALA A 15 -18.55 -2.35 11.49
C ALA A 15 -17.95 -3.43 10.58
N GLY A 16 -17.23 -3.04 9.52
CA GLY A 16 -16.52 -3.93 8.61
C GLY A 16 -15.08 -4.26 9.04
N TRP A 17 -14.52 -3.58 10.05
CA TRP A 17 -13.13 -3.79 10.49
C TRP A 17 -13.03 -3.88 12.01
N GLY A 18 -12.76 -5.07 12.52
CA GLY A 18 -12.52 -5.32 13.94
C GLY A 18 -13.13 -6.62 14.42
N TYR A 19 -13.19 -6.78 15.73
CA TYR A 19 -13.81 -7.93 16.38
C TYR A 19 -14.47 -7.46 17.69
N SER A 20 -15.40 -8.27 18.23
CA SER A 20 -16.09 -7.95 19.49
C SER A 20 -15.09 -7.87 20.64
N GLU A 21 -15.20 -6.85 21.51
CA GLU A 21 -14.32 -6.70 22.68
C GLU A 21 -14.24 -8.00 23.52
N GLY A 22 -15.36 -8.73 23.67
CA GLY A 22 -15.40 -9.99 24.41
C GLY A 22 -14.56 -11.11 23.81
N LEU A 23 -14.27 -11.08 22.51
CA LEU A 23 -13.42 -12.09 21.88
C LEU A 23 -11.97 -12.01 22.39
N ALA A 24 -11.46 -10.82 22.74
CA ALA A 24 -10.14 -10.69 23.34
C ALA A 24 -10.09 -11.39 24.70
N ASP A 25 -11.12 -11.19 25.53
CA ASP A 25 -11.23 -11.83 26.84
C ASP A 25 -11.32 -13.36 26.72
N ASP A 26 -12.09 -13.86 25.75
CA ASP A 26 -12.21 -15.29 25.47
C ASP A 26 -10.87 -15.91 25.03
N ILE A 27 -10.13 -15.23 24.13
CA ILE A 27 -8.79 -15.65 23.70
C ILE A 27 -7.82 -15.69 24.89
N VAL A 28 -7.89 -14.69 25.78
CA VAL A 28 -7.07 -14.63 27.01
C VAL A 28 -7.42 -15.76 27.98
N GLY A 29 -8.71 -16.05 28.16
CA GLY A 29 -9.19 -17.15 28.98
C GLY A 29 -8.65 -18.49 28.47
N PHE A 30 -8.85 -18.77 27.19
CA PHE A 30 -8.39 -19.98 26.52
C PHE A 30 -6.86 -20.15 26.63
N ALA A 31 -6.09 -19.09 26.37
CA ALA A 31 -4.63 -19.17 26.45
C ALA A 31 -4.14 -19.48 27.85
N LYS A 32 -4.76 -18.90 28.89
CA LYS A 32 -4.42 -19.19 30.28
C LYS A 32 -4.72 -20.64 30.66
N GLU A 33 -5.88 -21.16 30.25
CA GLU A 33 -6.29 -22.53 30.52
C GLU A 33 -5.31 -23.56 29.92
N HIS A 34 -4.79 -23.28 28.73
CA HIS A 34 -3.93 -24.20 27.99
C HIS A 34 -2.44 -23.88 28.05
N GLY A 35 -2.03 -22.87 28.81
CA GLY A 35 -0.62 -22.48 28.95
C GLY A 35 0.00 -21.84 27.70
N PHE A 36 -0.81 -21.24 26.82
CA PHE A 36 -0.34 -20.50 25.66
C PHE A 36 0.11 -19.08 26.01
N GLN A 37 1.08 -18.57 25.25
CA GLN A 37 1.47 -17.16 25.31
C GLN A 37 0.73 -16.35 24.24
N ILE A 38 0.19 -15.19 24.63
CA ILE A 38 -0.45 -14.26 23.70
C ILE A 38 0.54 -13.18 23.28
N LYS A 39 0.51 -12.84 21.99
CA LYS A 39 1.15 -11.66 21.42
C LYS A 39 0.10 -10.82 20.73
N TYR A 40 0.02 -9.55 21.09
CA TYR A 40 -0.88 -8.59 20.47
C TYR A 40 -0.19 -7.89 19.33
N LEU A 41 -0.89 -7.80 18.20
CA LEU A 41 -0.55 -6.94 17.08
C LEU A 41 -1.81 -6.12 16.79
N ASP A 42 -1.84 -4.89 17.31
CA ASP A 42 -3.01 -4.03 17.27
C ASP A 42 -2.75 -2.77 16.44
N TYR A 43 -3.75 -2.39 15.66
CA TYR A 43 -3.70 -1.28 14.74
C TYR A 43 -5.04 -0.55 14.71
N ARG A 44 -5.00 0.77 14.86
CA ARG A 44 -6.20 1.61 14.80
C ARG A 44 -6.94 1.53 13.45
N HIS A 45 -6.20 1.34 12.36
CA HIS A 45 -6.77 1.21 11.02
C HIS A 45 -6.13 0.01 10.29
N PRO A 46 -6.90 -0.73 9.46
CA PRO A 46 -6.44 -1.96 8.82
C PRO A 46 -5.20 -1.76 7.92
N GLU A 47 -5.05 -0.55 7.39
CA GLU A 47 -3.94 -0.19 6.54
C GLU A 47 -2.67 0.22 7.33
N HIS A 48 -2.75 0.46 8.65
CA HIS A 48 -1.60 0.82 9.48
C HIS A 48 -0.50 -0.24 9.54
N ALA A 49 -0.82 -1.50 9.24
CA ALA A 49 0.20 -2.55 9.18
C ALA A 49 1.02 -2.53 7.87
N SER A 50 0.61 -1.78 6.83
CA SER A 50 1.29 -1.78 5.53
C SER A 50 2.77 -1.44 5.60
N PRO A 51 3.21 -0.36 6.28
CA PRO A 51 4.63 -0.04 6.43
C PRO A 51 5.43 -1.17 7.08
N LEU A 52 4.91 -1.77 8.17
CA LEU A 52 5.62 -2.85 8.86
C LEU A 52 5.77 -4.08 7.98
N VAL A 53 4.71 -4.47 7.26
CA VAL A 53 4.76 -5.62 6.36
C VAL A 53 5.70 -5.36 5.19
N ALA A 54 5.69 -4.15 4.62
CA ALA A 54 6.65 -3.75 3.60
C ALA A 54 8.10 -3.91 4.09
N ASP A 55 8.41 -3.44 5.30
CA ASP A 55 9.75 -3.57 5.89
C ASP A 55 10.14 -5.02 6.20
N VAL A 56 9.20 -5.84 6.69
CA VAL A 56 9.43 -7.29 6.87
C VAL A 56 9.74 -7.95 5.53
N TYR A 57 9.02 -7.57 4.47
CA TYR A 57 9.22 -8.11 3.14
C TYR A 57 10.61 -7.74 2.61
N ARG A 58 10.98 -6.46 2.69
CA ARG A 58 12.31 -5.98 2.29
C ARG A 58 13.42 -6.69 3.05
N ARG A 59 13.33 -6.77 4.38
CA ARG A 59 14.33 -7.48 5.20
C ARG A 59 14.49 -8.94 4.78
N ARG A 60 13.39 -9.65 4.51
CA ARG A 60 13.44 -11.03 4.04
C ARG A 60 14.15 -11.14 2.69
N MET A 61 13.91 -10.18 1.79
CA MET A 61 14.51 -10.19 0.46
C MET A 61 15.97 -9.76 0.47
N GLU A 62 16.36 -8.84 1.34
CA GLU A 62 17.77 -8.52 1.64
C GLU A 62 18.52 -9.76 2.13
N GLN A 63 17.93 -10.55 3.05
CA GLN A 63 18.51 -11.82 3.52
C GLN A 63 18.69 -12.85 2.41
N LEU A 64 17.86 -12.80 1.36
CA LEU A 64 17.94 -13.65 0.18
C LEU A 64 18.79 -13.04 -0.94
N CYS A 65 19.45 -11.90 -0.69
CA CYS A 65 20.21 -11.13 -1.67
C CYS A 65 19.39 -10.79 -2.93
N ARG A 66 18.10 -10.47 -2.77
CA ARG A 66 17.18 -10.08 -3.84
C ARG A 66 16.96 -8.55 -3.86
N PRO A 67 16.67 -7.95 -5.03
CA PRO A 67 16.50 -6.49 -5.15
C PRO A 67 15.25 -5.96 -4.44
N THR A 68 15.37 -4.98 -3.54
CA THR A 68 14.22 -4.45 -2.76
C THR A 68 13.84 -3.02 -3.12
N ASP A 69 14.16 -2.61 -4.34
CA ASP A 69 14.05 -1.23 -4.82
C ASP A 69 12.73 -0.95 -5.55
N SER A 70 11.81 -1.92 -5.60
CA SER A 70 10.51 -1.77 -6.25
C SER A 70 9.36 -1.98 -5.27
N ILE A 71 8.34 -1.13 -5.35
CA ILE A 71 7.11 -1.19 -4.54
C ILE A 71 5.90 -1.58 -5.41
N LEU A 72 4.96 -2.32 -4.83
CA LEU A 72 3.65 -2.60 -5.40
C LEU A 72 2.59 -2.01 -4.47
N VAL A 73 1.93 -0.94 -4.90
CA VAL A 73 0.87 -0.27 -4.16
C VAL A 73 -0.48 -0.82 -4.61
N GLU A 74 -1.26 -1.36 -3.67
CA GLU A 74 -2.50 -2.09 -3.96
C GLU A 74 -3.66 -1.52 -3.15
N GLY A 75 -4.84 -1.42 -3.75
CA GLY A 75 -6.02 -0.82 -3.14
C GLY A 75 -7.15 -1.82 -2.93
N PHE A 76 -7.68 -1.85 -1.71
CA PHE A 76 -8.87 -2.62 -1.36
C PHE A 76 -8.80 -4.09 -1.80
N ALA A 77 -9.83 -4.59 -2.47
CA ALA A 77 -9.96 -5.94 -2.99
C ALA A 77 -9.08 -6.23 -4.23
N VAL A 78 -8.38 -5.23 -4.77
CA VAL A 78 -7.45 -5.42 -5.89
C VAL A 78 -6.06 -5.70 -5.32
N MET A 79 -5.88 -6.94 -4.87
CA MET A 79 -4.61 -7.43 -4.34
C MET A 79 -4.02 -8.51 -5.24
N GLU A 80 -2.74 -8.41 -5.52
CA GLU A 80 -1.92 -9.35 -6.29
C GLU A 80 -0.69 -9.80 -5.47
N PRO A 81 -0.87 -10.51 -4.32
CA PRO A 81 0.27 -10.97 -3.51
C PRO A 81 1.24 -11.86 -4.27
N TRP A 82 0.74 -12.58 -5.29
CA TRP A 82 1.56 -13.38 -6.18
C TRP A 82 2.59 -12.55 -6.95
N LEU A 83 2.23 -11.35 -7.42
CA LEU A 83 3.16 -10.47 -8.13
C LEU A 83 4.27 -9.96 -7.21
N SER A 84 3.93 -9.63 -5.97
CA SER A 84 4.92 -9.27 -4.93
C SER A 84 5.96 -10.38 -4.75
N ILE A 85 5.53 -11.63 -4.65
CA ILE A 85 6.41 -12.80 -4.51
C ILE A 85 7.20 -13.07 -5.78
N ARG A 86 6.54 -13.08 -6.93
CA ARG A 86 7.12 -13.50 -8.21
C ARG A 86 8.17 -12.52 -8.72
N TYR A 87 7.93 -11.22 -8.53
CA TYR A 87 8.77 -10.14 -9.05
C TYR A 87 9.55 -9.40 -7.96
N ASN A 88 9.50 -9.89 -6.73
CA ASN A 88 10.19 -9.29 -5.60
C ASN A 88 9.79 -7.84 -5.31
N LEU A 89 8.50 -7.53 -5.49
CA LEU A 89 7.96 -6.20 -5.23
C LEU A 89 7.60 -6.09 -3.76
N THR A 90 7.94 -4.96 -3.15
CA THR A 90 7.57 -4.65 -1.77
C THR A 90 6.08 -4.33 -1.73
N PRO A 91 5.24 -5.12 -1.04
CA PRO A 91 3.80 -4.86 -1.01
C PRO A 91 3.49 -3.67 -0.10
N PHE A 92 2.57 -2.81 -0.53
CA PHE A 92 1.99 -1.76 0.30
C PHE A 92 0.50 -1.64 -0.01
N TRP A 93 -0.37 -2.05 0.92
CA TRP A 93 -1.80 -1.96 0.69
C TRP A 93 -2.40 -0.69 1.28
N THR A 94 -3.49 -0.25 0.65
CA THR A 94 -4.33 0.88 1.04
C THR A 94 -5.77 0.41 1.14
N VAL A 95 -6.58 1.01 2.01
CA VAL A 95 -8.00 0.62 2.08
C VAL A 95 -8.75 1.05 0.83
N PHE A 96 -8.47 2.24 0.28
CA PHE A 96 -9.10 2.79 -0.91
C PHE A 96 -8.19 3.85 -1.56
N ALA A 97 -8.53 4.27 -2.78
CA ALA A 97 -7.88 5.38 -3.47
C ALA A 97 -8.31 6.76 -2.90
N ILE A 98 -8.19 6.95 -1.59
CA ILE A 98 -8.57 8.17 -0.85
C ILE A 98 -7.34 8.95 -0.38
N LYS A 99 -7.54 10.24 -0.08
CA LYS A 99 -6.46 11.14 0.36
C LYS A 99 -5.71 10.64 1.61
N PRO A 100 -6.38 10.16 2.68
CA PRO A 100 -5.66 9.62 3.84
C PRO A 100 -4.72 8.45 3.50
N SER A 101 -5.14 7.55 2.60
CA SER A 101 -4.29 6.44 2.16
C SER A 101 -3.12 6.91 1.29
N LEU A 102 -3.32 7.95 0.46
CA LEU A 102 -2.25 8.59 -0.31
C LEU A 102 -1.23 9.25 0.62
N ASP A 103 -1.70 10.01 1.62
CA ASP A 103 -0.86 10.69 2.60
C ASP A 103 -0.03 9.68 3.40
N ARG A 104 -0.60 8.53 3.74
CA ARG A 104 0.14 7.50 4.47
C ARG A 104 1.17 6.76 3.62
N LEU A 105 0.90 6.56 2.33
CA LEU A 105 1.93 6.10 1.40
C LEU A 105 3.06 7.12 1.31
N LYS A 106 2.72 8.42 1.21
CA LYS A 106 3.72 9.50 1.20
C LYS A 106 4.59 9.45 2.46
N GLU A 107 3.99 9.39 3.65
CA GLU A 107 4.73 9.27 4.91
C GLU A 107 5.71 8.08 4.89
N TYR A 108 5.28 6.92 4.40
CA TYR A 108 6.14 5.75 4.30
C TYR A 108 7.31 5.95 3.33
N LEU A 109 7.07 6.56 2.16
CA LEU A 109 8.11 6.84 1.17
C LEU A 109 9.14 7.85 1.70
N GLU A 110 8.71 8.88 2.43
CA GLU A 110 9.59 9.87 3.08
C GLU A 110 10.46 9.22 4.15
N ILE A 111 9.89 8.31 4.97
CA ILE A 111 10.66 7.53 5.95
C ILE A 111 11.72 6.67 5.24
N CYS A 112 11.36 6.02 4.14
CA CYS A 112 12.30 5.22 3.34
C CYS A 112 13.42 6.08 2.75
N HIS A 113 13.10 7.27 2.23
CA HIS A 113 14.06 8.22 1.69
C HIS A 113 15.06 8.67 2.77
N GLY A 114 14.58 9.10 3.94
CA GLY A 114 15.44 9.50 5.06
C GLY A 114 16.33 8.39 5.62
N ALA A 115 15.98 7.12 5.37
CA ALA A 115 16.76 5.95 5.77
C ALA A 115 17.68 5.39 4.66
N GLU A 116 17.88 6.13 3.56
CA GLU A 116 18.65 5.70 2.38
C GLU A 116 18.13 4.40 1.73
N LYS A 117 16.81 4.18 1.85
CA LYS A 117 16.09 2.99 1.37
C LYS A 117 15.07 3.33 0.29
N GLU A 118 15.39 4.32 -0.54
CA GLU A 118 14.56 4.79 -1.64
C GLU A 118 14.13 3.67 -2.58
N PHE A 119 12.91 3.80 -3.11
CA PHE A 119 12.47 2.97 -4.22
C PHE A 119 12.94 3.59 -5.53
N ARG A 120 13.30 2.76 -6.51
CA ARG A 120 13.65 3.16 -7.89
C ARG A 120 12.47 3.08 -8.86
N GLY A 121 11.43 2.36 -8.47
CA GLY A 121 10.26 2.14 -9.30
C GLY A 121 9.14 1.46 -8.53
N GLY A 122 8.02 1.26 -9.22
CA GLY A 122 6.90 0.53 -8.65
C GLY A 122 5.68 0.52 -9.54
N PHE A 123 4.70 -0.25 -9.10
CA PHE A 123 3.41 -0.42 -9.75
C PHE A 123 2.29 0.00 -8.81
N ILE A 124 1.15 0.39 -9.38
CA ILE A 124 -0.03 0.76 -8.61
C ILE A 124 -1.28 0.13 -9.19
N PHE A 125 -2.06 -0.52 -8.33
CA PHE A 125 -3.40 -1.03 -8.60
C PHE A 125 -4.41 -0.33 -7.71
N LEU A 126 -5.08 0.68 -8.25
CA LEU A 126 -6.11 1.42 -7.53
C LEU A 126 -7.48 0.79 -7.77
N PHE A 127 -8.16 0.42 -6.69
CA PHE A 127 -9.57 0.10 -6.76
C PHE A 127 -10.39 1.38 -7.03
N CYS A 128 -11.12 1.39 -8.15
CA CYS A 128 -12.02 2.47 -8.53
C CYS A 128 -13.46 2.08 -8.20
N SER A 129 -14.12 2.84 -7.33
CA SER A 129 -15.55 2.65 -6.99
C SER A 129 -16.51 3.10 -8.09
N GLY A 130 -16.02 3.71 -9.18
CA GLY A 130 -16.82 4.23 -10.28
C GLY A 130 -17.58 5.53 -9.97
N VAL A 131 -17.43 6.07 -8.75
CA VAL A 131 -18.12 7.29 -8.30
C VAL A 131 -17.11 8.35 -7.89
N TYR A 132 -17.45 9.62 -8.09
CA TYR A 132 -16.67 10.73 -7.54
C TYR A 132 -17.11 11.02 -6.10
N SER A 133 -16.16 11.06 -5.18
CA SER A 133 -16.36 11.36 -3.77
C SER A 133 -15.31 12.35 -3.28
N ILE A 134 -15.68 13.22 -2.33
CA ILE A 134 -14.86 14.33 -1.83
C ILE A 134 -13.53 13.87 -1.23
N GLY A 135 -13.49 12.65 -0.68
CA GLY A 135 -12.29 12.04 -0.08
C GLY A 135 -11.37 11.31 -1.06
N LEU A 136 -11.76 11.14 -2.34
CA LEU A 136 -10.93 10.43 -3.32
C LEU A 136 -9.68 11.24 -3.67
N ALA A 137 -8.58 10.52 -3.81
CA ALA A 137 -7.36 11.00 -4.44
C ALA A 137 -7.37 10.55 -5.91
N GLY A 138 -7.20 11.48 -6.84
CA GLY A 138 -7.19 11.20 -8.27
C GLY A 138 -5.96 10.39 -8.67
N VAL A 139 -6.08 9.56 -9.72
CA VAL A 139 -4.97 8.73 -10.25
C VAL A 139 -3.71 9.56 -10.53
N GLY A 140 -3.88 10.81 -11.00
CA GLY A 140 -2.76 11.72 -11.23
C GLY A 140 -2.01 12.14 -9.97
N GLU A 141 -2.69 12.22 -8.81
CA GLU A 141 -2.05 12.50 -7.51
C GLU A 141 -1.18 11.31 -7.07
N TRP A 142 -1.70 10.09 -7.18
CA TRP A 142 -0.95 8.87 -6.92
C TRP A 142 0.28 8.74 -7.83
N LYS A 143 0.10 8.96 -9.13
CA LYS A 143 1.19 8.91 -10.11
C LYS A 143 2.28 9.94 -9.77
N ARG A 144 1.90 11.19 -9.51
CA ARG A 144 2.86 12.24 -9.11
C ARG A 144 3.60 11.91 -7.84
N LEU A 145 2.92 11.33 -6.84
CA LEU A 145 3.55 10.92 -5.59
C LEU A 145 4.66 9.89 -5.83
N LEU A 146 4.38 8.86 -6.62
CA LEU A 146 5.37 7.82 -6.93
C LEU A 146 6.53 8.41 -7.74
N GLU A 147 6.23 9.19 -8.79
CA GLU A 147 7.24 9.84 -9.62
C GLU A 147 8.14 10.81 -8.83
N SER A 148 7.62 11.48 -7.79
CA SER A 148 8.42 12.41 -6.98
C SER A 148 9.33 11.73 -5.95
N HIS A 149 9.08 10.47 -5.62
CA HIS A 149 9.84 9.73 -4.60
C HIS A 149 10.71 8.62 -5.17
N PHE A 150 10.49 8.24 -6.43
CA PHE A 150 11.39 7.32 -7.09
C PHE A 150 12.71 8.02 -7.38
N ALA A 151 13.81 7.40 -6.94
CA ALA A 151 15.15 7.87 -7.23
C ALA A 151 15.26 8.12 -8.74
N SER A 152 15.78 9.30 -9.12
CA SER A 152 16.00 9.64 -10.53
C SER A 152 16.70 8.48 -11.22
N GLN A 153 16.03 7.91 -12.22
CA GLN A 153 16.68 6.98 -13.15
C GLN A 153 17.85 7.75 -13.75
N ASP A 154 19.07 7.34 -13.44
CA ASP A 154 20.26 7.88 -14.08
C ASP A 154 20.10 7.55 -15.58
N THR A 155 19.67 8.52 -16.37
CA THR A 155 19.42 8.38 -17.82
C THR A 155 20.73 8.26 -18.61
N GLY A 156 21.79 7.79 -17.95
CA GLY A 156 23.14 7.62 -18.45
C GLY A 156 23.55 6.16 -18.57
N LYS A 157 22.80 5.35 -19.32
CA LYS A 157 23.25 4.22 -20.17
C LYS A 157 22.11 3.23 -20.44
N GLU A 158 21.30 3.51 -21.46
CA GLU A 158 20.90 2.44 -22.37
C GLU A 158 21.24 2.86 -23.80
N SER A 159 22.32 2.23 -24.26
CA SER A 159 22.76 2.16 -25.65
C SER A 159 21.63 1.56 -26.50
N GLY A 160 21.42 2.16 -27.67
CA GLY A 160 20.31 1.88 -28.56
C GLY A 160 20.01 0.40 -28.76
N ARG A 161 18.80 0.00 -28.37
CA ARG A 161 18.04 -1.06 -29.04
C ARG A 161 16.60 -0.61 -29.16
N ASP A 162 16.25 -0.22 -30.38
CA ASP A 162 14.89 -0.18 -30.89
C ASP A 162 14.09 -1.38 -30.35
N THR A 163 13.07 -1.11 -29.54
CA THR A 163 11.94 -2.02 -29.40
C THR A 163 10.68 -1.20 -29.56
N LYS A 164 10.12 -1.30 -30.76
CA LYS A 164 8.87 -0.67 -31.22
C LYS A 164 7.77 -0.74 -30.15
N LEU A 165 7.24 0.42 -29.80
CA LEU A 165 5.90 0.55 -29.24
C LEU A 165 4.91 -0.18 -30.17
N LEU A 166 4.26 -1.22 -29.65
CA LEU A 166 3.01 -1.72 -30.21
C LEU A 166 1.89 -0.75 -29.78
N LEU A 167 1.75 0.33 -30.54
CA LEU A 167 0.50 1.10 -30.59
C LEU A 167 -0.42 0.40 -31.59
N ALA A 168 -1.38 -0.37 -31.07
CA ALA A 168 -2.53 -0.79 -31.85
C ALA A 168 -3.58 0.33 -31.76
N GLU A 169 -3.46 1.34 -32.61
CA GLU A 169 -4.57 2.23 -32.95
C GLU A 169 -4.83 2.21 -34.46
N LYS A 170 -6.11 1.98 -34.76
CA LYS A 170 -6.86 2.17 -36.01
C LYS A 170 -6.83 1.06 -37.06
N ALA A 171 -7.96 0.36 -37.14
CA ALA A 171 -8.63 0.15 -38.41
C ALA A 171 -10.00 0.84 -38.34
N ASN A 172 -10.17 1.89 -39.15
CA ASN A 172 -11.47 2.50 -39.47
C ASN A 172 -12.29 1.52 -40.31
N MET A 173 -13.60 1.43 -40.04
CA MET A 173 -14.64 1.67 -41.05
C MET A 173 -15.90 2.19 -40.38
#